data_AF-A0A6N7VDU4-F1
#
_entry.id   AF-A0A6N7VDU4-F1
#
_cell.length_a   1.000
_cell.length_b   1.000
_cell.length_c   1.000
_cell.angle_alpha   90.00
_cell.angle_beta   90.00
_cell.angle_gamma   90.00
#
_symmetry.space_group_name_H-M   'P 1'
#
loop_
_entity.id
_entity.type
_entity.pdbx_description
1 polymer ?
#
loop_
_entity_poly.entity_id
_entity_poly.type
_entity_poly.pdbx_seq_one_letter_code
_entity_poly.pdbx_strand_id
1 'polypeptide(L)'
;MLRYYEKIGLIKPHYIDLNSSYRYYHTSQFENFNTIRYLRILGMPLDKVSEFLNDRSIGSIKNMLNEQKDEISKKIKELTLIKRKIDNRLVQLESVEKSKPVIIKIKKVPSRKIVWIKKLLKLEMK
;
A
#
# COMPACT_ATOMS: atom_id res chain seq x y z
N MET A 1 -24.96 -2.24 -6.47
CA MET A 1 -24.27 -1.30 -5.56
C MET A 1 -25.24 -0.45 -4.73
N LEU A 2 -26.21 0.23 -5.36
CA LEU A 2 -27.25 1.02 -4.65
C LEU A 2 -28.01 0.24 -3.56
N ARG A 3 -28.43 -1.00 -3.86
CA ARG A 3 -29.06 -1.92 -2.88
C ARG A 3 -28.26 -2.10 -1.59
N TYR A 4 -26.93 -2.13 -1.69
CA TYR A 4 -26.07 -2.32 -0.53
C TYR A 4 -25.99 -1.03 0.31
N TYR A 5 -25.87 0.12 -0.35
CA TYR A 5 -25.90 1.42 0.33
C TYR A 5 -27.25 1.69 1.01
N GLU A 6 -28.36 1.24 0.42
CA GLU A 6 -29.68 1.24 1.08
C GLU A 6 -29.71 0.34 2.30
N LYS A 7 -29.18 -0.89 2.19
CA LYS A 7 -29.14 -1.85 3.30
C LYS A 7 -28.38 -1.31 4.51
N ILE A 8 -27.29 -0.57 4.29
CA ILE A 8 -26.50 0.06 5.36
C ILE A 8 -27.01 1.47 5.73
N GLY A 9 -28.15 1.90 5.17
CA GLY A 9 -28.78 3.19 5.50
C GLY A 9 -28.10 4.43 4.92
N LEU A 10 -27.09 4.26 4.07
CA LEU A 10 -26.29 5.36 3.51
C LEU A 10 -27.07 6.19 2.48
N ILE A 11 -28.02 5.56 1.80
CA ILE A 11 -28.92 6.20 0.84
C ILE A 11 -30.34 5.64 1.05
N LYS A 12 -31.35 6.43 0.72
CA LYS A 12 -32.74 5.96 0.69
C LYS A 12 -33.37 6.36 -0.63
N PRO A 13 -34.15 5.49 -1.27
CA PRO A 13 -34.90 5.87 -2.47
C PRO A 13 -35.91 6.95 -2.09
N HIS A 14 -36.14 7.88 -3.01
CA HIS A 14 -37.16 8.90 -2.81
C HIS A 14 -38.56 8.28 -2.85
N TYR A 15 -38.75 7.30 -3.73
CA TYR A 15 -40.00 6.57 -3.89
C TYR A 15 -39.73 5.11 -4.25
N ILE A 16 -40.55 4.20 -3.72
CA ILE A 16 -40.57 2.78 -4.09
C ILE A 16 -41.95 2.48 -4.64
N ASP A 17 -42.03 2.00 -5.87
CA ASP A 17 -43.26 1.52 -6.45
C ASP A 17 -43.63 0.17 -5.83
N LEU A 18 -44.79 0.10 -5.18
CA LEU A 18 -45.28 -1.09 -4.47
C LEU A 18 -45.67 -2.24 -5.42
N ASN A 19 -46.03 -1.94 -6.66
CA ASN A 19 -46.47 -2.95 -7.63
C ASN A 19 -45.29 -3.61 -8.34
N SER A 20 -44.27 -2.82 -8.67
CA SER A 20 -43.11 -3.29 -9.44
C SER A 20 -41.84 -3.48 -8.58
N SER A 21 -41.85 -3.00 -7.33
CA SER A 21 -40.67 -2.92 -6.46
C SER A 21 -39.52 -2.09 -7.03
N TYR A 22 -39.78 -1.25 -8.04
CA TYR A 22 -38.79 -0.32 -8.59
C TYR A 22 -38.54 0.86 -7.66
N ARG A 23 -37.32 1.37 -7.69
CA ARG A 23 -36.85 2.45 -6.81
C ARG A 23 -36.48 3.66 -7.63
N TYR A 24 -37.02 4.79 -7.22
CA TYR A 24 -36.84 6.07 -7.88
C TYR A 24 -36.07 7.01 -6.95
N TYR A 25 -35.04 7.64 -7.50
CA TYR A 25 -34.21 8.61 -6.79
C TYR A 25 -34.42 9.98 -7.41
N HIS A 26 -34.50 11.00 -6.56
CA HIS A 26 -34.63 12.38 -7.02
C HIS A 26 -33.27 12.97 -7.39
N THR A 27 -33.25 13.98 -8.27
CA THR A 27 -32.01 14.65 -8.71
C THR A 27 -31.24 15.28 -7.54
N SER A 28 -31.94 15.79 -6.53
CA SER A 28 -31.33 16.31 -5.30
C SER A 28 -30.55 15.25 -4.51
N GLN A 29 -30.81 13.95 -4.70
CA GLN A 29 -30.06 12.88 -4.07
C GLN A 29 -28.74 12.59 -4.81
N PHE A 30 -28.58 13.09 -6.03
CA PHE A 30 -27.39 12.90 -6.87
C PHE A 30 -26.12 13.52 -6.27
N GLU A 31 -26.23 14.64 -5.58
CA GLU A 31 -25.10 15.27 -4.88
C GLU A 31 -24.52 14.36 -3.80
N ASN A 32 -25.38 13.67 -3.05
CA ASN A 32 -24.97 12.69 -2.04
C ASN A 32 -24.28 11.50 -2.70
N PHE A 33 -24.77 11.04 -3.85
CA PHE A 33 -24.12 9.99 -4.62
C PHE A 33 -22.72 10.37 -5.10
N ASN A 34 -22.55 11.59 -5.60
CA ASN A 34 -21.24 12.09 -6.04
C ASN A 34 -20.27 12.19 -4.87
N THR A 35 -20.76 12.65 -3.72
CA THR A 35 -19.96 12.73 -2.48
C THR A 35 -19.52 11.35 -2.00
N ILE A 36 -20.45 10.40 -1.90
CA ILE A 36 -20.14 9.01 -1.53
C ILE A 36 -19.10 8.43 -2.49
N ARG A 37 -19.30 8.62 -3.81
CA ARG A 37 -18.37 8.13 -4.83
C ARG A 37 -16.98 8.72 -4.65
N TYR A 38 -16.88 10.03 -4.45
CA TYR A 38 -15.62 10.72 -4.24
C TYR A 38 -14.88 10.19 -3.01
N LEU A 39 -15.57 10.09 -1.87
CA LEU A 39 -14.97 9.59 -0.63
C LEU A 39 -14.53 8.12 -0.74
N ARG A 40 -15.25 7.31 -1.50
CA ARG A 40 -14.85 5.92 -1.80
C ARG A 40 -13.59 5.85 -2.67
N ILE A 41 -13.42 6.77 -3.62
CA ILE A 41 -12.18 6.88 -4.41
C ILE A 41 -10.99 7.24 -3.51
N LEU A 42 -11.19 8.08 -2.50
CA LEU A 42 -10.17 8.39 -1.49
C LEU A 42 -9.85 7.21 -0.55
N GLY A 43 -10.50 6.07 -0.73
CA GLY A 43 -10.28 4.88 0.09
C GLY A 43 -10.95 4.95 1.46
N MET A 44 -11.92 5.84 1.65
CA MET A 44 -12.63 5.92 2.93
C MET A 44 -13.56 4.72 3.13
N PRO A 45 -13.61 4.17 4.36
CA PRO A 45 -14.53 3.11 4.70
C PRO A 45 -15.97 3.67 4.82
N LEU A 46 -16.97 2.81 4.59
CA LEU A 46 -18.36 3.25 4.40
C LEU A 46 -19.04 3.77 5.67
N ASP A 47 -18.60 3.30 6.83
CA ASP A 47 -18.93 3.82 8.15
C ASP A 47 -18.53 5.29 8.29
N LYS A 48 -17.31 5.66 7.89
CA LYS A 48 -16.83 7.05 7.87
C LYS A 48 -17.56 7.91 6.86
N VAL A 49 -17.91 7.34 5.70
CA VAL A 49 -18.77 8.02 4.73
C VAL A 49 -20.16 8.28 5.31
N SER A 50 -20.71 7.36 6.09
CA SER A 50 -22.00 7.57 6.77
C SER A 50 -21.93 8.65 7.83
N GLU A 51 -20.86 8.67 8.63
CA GLU A 51 -20.60 9.71 9.64
C GLU A 51 -20.54 11.11 8.98
N PHE A 52 -19.80 11.21 7.87
CA PHE A 52 -19.71 12.44 7.07
C PHE A 52 -21.07 12.92 6.54
N LEU A 53 -21.93 12.01 6.07
CA LEU A 53 -23.23 12.41 5.52
C LEU A 53 -24.17 12.95 6.61
N ASN A 54 -23.98 12.52 7.86
CA ASN A 54 -24.74 12.95 9.04
C ASN A 54 -24.19 14.24 9.65
N ASP A 55 -22.87 14.41 9.71
CA ASP A 55 -22.19 15.63 10.18
C ASP A 55 -21.30 16.21 9.07
N ARG A 56 -21.83 17.25 8.41
CA ARG A 56 -21.16 17.95 7.29
C ARG A 56 -20.40 19.20 7.75
N SER A 57 -20.09 19.33 9.03
CA SER A 57 -19.33 20.48 9.52
C SER A 57 -17.93 20.53 8.88
N ILE A 58 -17.48 21.71 8.49
CA ILE A 58 -16.18 21.89 7.83
C ILE A 58 -15.03 21.32 8.69
N GLY A 59 -15.14 21.44 10.02
CA GLY A 59 -14.16 20.89 10.96
C GLY A 59 -14.08 19.37 10.92
N SER A 60 -15.22 18.68 10.98
CA SER A 60 -15.30 17.21 10.91
C SER A 60 -14.73 16.68 9.59
N ILE A 61 -15.10 17.31 8.47
CA ILE A 61 -14.60 16.95 7.14
C ILE A 61 -13.08 17.09 7.06
N LYS A 62 -12.55 18.22 7.52
CA LYS A 62 -11.11 18.49 7.48
C LYS A 62 -10.33 17.48 8.32
N ASN A 63 -10.81 17.16 9.51
CA ASN A 63 -10.16 16.19 10.39
C ASN A 63 -10.14 14.79 9.76
N MET A 64 -11.29 14.32 9.28
CA MET A 64 -11.43 13.03 8.61
C MET A 64 -10.51 12.91 7.37
N LEU A 65 -10.41 13.95 6.54
CA LEU A 65 -9.51 13.94 5.39
C LEU A 65 -8.03 13.93 5.79
N ASN A 66 -7.65 14.61 6.88
CA ASN A 66 -6.29 14.56 7.40
C ASN A 66 -5.94 13.18 7.95
N GLU A 67 -6.86 12.55 8.70
CA GLU A 67 -6.68 11.17 9.18
C GLU A 67 -6.46 10.20 8.02
N GLN A 68 -7.30 10.27 6.98
CA GLN A 68 -7.15 9.43 5.79
C GLN A 68 -5.82 9.68 5.07
N LYS A 69 -5.37 10.95 4.99
CA LYS A 69 -4.08 11.31 4.40
C LYS A 69 -2.91 10.70 5.19
N ASP A 70 -3.00 10.70 6.52
CA ASP A 70 -1.98 10.12 7.38
C ASP A 70 -1.94 8.59 7.25
N GLU A 71 -3.09 7.93 7.17
CA GLU A 71 -3.17 6.49 6.90
C GLU A 71 -2.55 6.11 5.56
N ILE A 72 -2.88 6.84 4.49
CA ILE A 72 -2.29 6.64 3.17
C ILE A 72 -0.77 6.83 3.24
N SER A 73 -0.30 7.85 3.94
CA SER A 73 1.13 8.11 4.11
C SER A 73 1.85 6.96 4.84
N LYS A 74 1.21 6.36 5.85
CA LYS A 74 1.75 5.15 6.53
C LYS A 74 1.83 3.96 5.57
N LYS A 75 0.77 3.69 4.80
CA LYS A 75 0.73 2.61 3.79
C LYS A 75 1.81 2.80 2.72
N ILE A 76 2.01 4.03 2.24
CA ILE A 76 3.08 4.35 1.27
C ILE A 76 4.45 4.03 1.86
N LYS A 77 4.73 4.42 3.10
CA LYS A 77 6.01 4.12 3.77
C LYS A 77 6.25 2.62 3.88
N GLU A 78 5.24 1.87 4.30
CA GLU A 78 5.32 0.41 4.42
C GLU A 78 5.56 -0.26 3.05
N LEU A 79 4.77 0.08 2.04
CA LEU A 79 4.90 -0.46 0.68
C LEU A 79 6.27 -0.11 0.07
N THR A 80 6.80 1.08 0.35
CA THR A 80 8.14 1.48 -0.08
C THR A 80 9.23 0.61 0.56
N LEU A 81 9.09 0.28 1.86
CA LEU A 81 10.01 -0.62 2.55
C LEU A 81 9.96 -2.03 1.97
N ILE A 82 8.76 -2.56 1.70
CA ILE A 82 8.56 -3.87 1.08
C ILE A 82 9.19 -3.89 -0.31
N LYS A 83 8.91 -2.88 -1.14
CA LYS A 83 9.52 -2.74 -2.47
C LYS A 83 11.05 -2.79 -2.39
N ARG A 84 11.66 -2.04 -1.47
CA ARG A 84 13.12 -2.05 -1.29
C ARG A 84 13.67 -3.44 -0.92
N LYS A 85 12.95 -4.21 -0.09
CA LYS A 85 13.37 -5.59 0.24
C LYS A 85 13.33 -6.49 -0.99
N ILE A 86 12.30 -6.36 -1.83
CA ILE A 86 12.18 -7.09 -3.09
C ILE A 86 13.33 -6.71 -4.03
N ASP A 87 13.57 -5.41 -4.24
CA ASP A 87 14.64 -4.89 -5.10
C ASP A 87 16.02 -5.44 -4.66
N ASN A 88 16.32 -5.41 -3.36
CA ASN A 88 17.56 -5.98 -2.82
C ASN A 88 17.68 -7.48 -3.08
N ARG A 89 16.57 -8.22 -2.98
CA ARG A 89 16.58 -9.66 -3.23
C ARG A 89 16.82 -9.97 -4.71
N LEU A 90 16.26 -9.18 -5.62
CA LEU A 90 16.51 -9.32 -7.06
C LEU A 90 17.98 -9.09 -7.38
N VAL A 91 18.60 -8.03 -6.84
CA VAL A 91 20.04 -7.76 -7.02
C VAL A 91 20.90 -8.94 -6.53
N GLN A 92 20.56 -9.53 -5.39
CA GLN A 92 21.26 -10.73 -4.90
C GLN A 92 21.15 -11.89 -5.87
N LEU A 93 19.95 -12.17 -6.40
CA LEU A 93 19.73 -13.27 -7.32
C LEU A 93 20.46 -13.06 -8.66
N GLU A 94 20.44 -11.85 -9.21
CA GLU A 94 21.20 -11.51 -10.42
C GLU A 94 22.71 -11.72 -10.24
N SER A 95 23.25 -11.42 -9.06
CA SER A 95 24.68 -11.60 -8.80
C SER A 95 25.08 -13.08 -8.75
N VAL A 96 24.19 -13.95 -8.27
CA VAL A 96 24.38 -15.41 -8.30
C VAL A 96 24.31 -15.93 -9.73
N GLU A 97 23.32 -15.49 -10.51
CA GLU A 97 23.14 -15.92 -11.90
C GLU A 97 24.33 -15.51 -12.79
N LYS A 98 24.88 -14.30 -12.59
CA LYS A 98 26.05 -13.79 -13.31
C LYS A 98 27.37 -14.36 -12.78
N SER A 99 27.38 -14.94 -11.57
CA SER A 99 28.59 -15.54 -11.03
C SER A 99 28.93 -16.83 -11.77
N LYS A 100 30.06 -16.83 -12.48
CA LYS A 100 30.60 -18.08 -13.03
C LYS A 100 30.96 -19.00 -11.84
N PRO A 101 30.65 -20.30 -11.91
CA PRO A 101 31.09 -21.24 -10.88
C PRO A 101 32.61 -21.10 -10.71
N VAL A 102 33.07 -21.09 -9.46
CA VAL A 102 34.50 -21.04 -9.16
C VAL A 102 35.13 -22.32 -9.69
N ILE A 103 35.75 -22.25 -10.86
CA ILE A 103 36.46 -23.38 -11.44
C ILE A 103 37.80 -23.47 -10.72
N ILE A 104 37.88 -24.35 -9.72
CA ILE A 104 39.15 -24.68 -9.06
C ILE A 104 40.00 -25.44 -10.08
N LYS A 105 41.16 -24.88 -10.44
CA LYS A 105 42.14 -25.52 -11.32
C LYS A 105 43.45 -25.71 -10.58
N ILE A 106 43.98 -26.92 -10.59
CA ILE A 106 45.34 -27.20 -10.12
C ILE A 106 46.30 -26.70 -11.20
N LYS A 107 47.14 -25.71 -10.86
CA LYS A 107 48.25 -25.24 -11.72
C LYS A 107 49.58 -25.52 -11.04
N LYS A 108 50.49 -26.18 -11.75
CA LYS A 108 51.91 -26.15 -11.40
C LYS A 108 52.45 -24.76 -11.69
N VAL A 109 53.11 -24.16 -10.71
CA VAL A 109 53.77 -22.85 -10.83
C VAL A 109 55.26 -23.02 -10.52
N PRO A 110 56.16 -22.33 -11.24
CA PRO A 110 57.59 -22.43 -11.01
C PRO A 110 58.00 -21.76 -9.68
N SER A 111 59.17 -22.17 -9.16
CA SER A 111 59.76 -21.56 -7.97
C SER A 111 60.03 -20.07 -8.20
N ARG A 112 59.65 -19.23 -7.23
CA ARG A 112 59.79 -17.77 -7.30
C ARG A 112 60.06 -17.21 -5.91
N LYS A 113 60.90 -16.19 -5.85
CA LYS A 113 61.17 -15.46 -4.60
C LYS A 113 59.88 -14.75 -4.19
N ILE A 114 59.47 -14.95 -2.94
CA ILE A 114 58.36 -14.24 -2.33
C ILE A 114 58.87 -13.54 -1.06
N VAL A 115 58.35 -12.35 -0.81
CA VAL A 115 58.49 -11.66 0.48
C VAL A 115 57.11 -11.75 1.13
N TRP A 116 57.03 -12.31 2.33
CA TRP A 116 55.78 -12.32 3.09
C TRP A 116 55.94 -11.43 4.31
N ILE A 117 54.83 -10.80 4.70
CA ILE A 117 54.75 -10.02 5.93
C ILE A 117 53.78 -10.76 6.85
N LYS A 118 54.24 -11.10 8.05
CA LYS A 118 53.42 -11.76 9.05
C LYS A 118 52.57 -10.69 9.76
N LYS A 119 51.34 -10.48 9.29
CA LYS A 119 50.38 -9.61 10.00
C LYS A 119 49.81 -10.40 11.17
N LEU A 120 50.17 -10.01 12.39
CA LEU A 120 49.55 -10.53 13.61
C LEU A 120 48.13 -9.98 13.68
N LEU A 121 47.15 -10.78 13.27
CA LEU A 121 45.73 -10.48 13.49
C LEU A 121 45.46 -10.67 14.99
N LYS A 122 45.47 -9.56 15.75
CA LYS A 122 44.83 -9.54 17.06
C LYS A 122 43.32 -9.66 16.82
N LEU A 123 42.80 -10.85 17.08
CA LEU A 123 41.37 -11.05 17.30
C LEU A 123 41.04 -10.46 18.67
N GLU A 124 40.62 -9.20 18.71
CA GLU A 124 39.86 -8.73 19.87
C GLU A 124 38.46 -9.34 19.77
N MET A 125 38.22 -10.34 20.61
CA MET A 125 36.88 -10.82 20.89
C MET A 125 36.18 -9.76 21.76
N LYS A 126 35.12 -9.15 21.23
CA LYS A 126 34.14 -8.38 21.99
C LYS A 126 32.83 -9.15 22.03
#